data_AF-X1NSG9-F1
#
_entry.id   AF-X1NSG9-F1
#
_cell.length_a   1.000
_cell.length_b   1.000
_cell.length_c   1.000
_cell.angle_alpha   90.00
_cell.angle_beta   90.00
_cell.angle_gamma   90.00
#
_symmetry.space_group_name_H-M   'P 1'
#
loop_
_entity.id
_entity.type
_entity.pdbx_description
1 polymer ?
#
loop_
_entity_poly.entity_id
_entity_poly.type
_entity_poly.pdbx_seq_one_letter_code
_entity_poly.pdbx_strand_id
1 'polypeptide(L)'
;MPRMDGWQTLDRIRDVSGIPIIMLTGKRMAEDDIVRGLDYGADDYLLKPVGSRELVARVRAALRRAELLSSADAKREITYSDGFLTVDVAERKVIVNGERVKLTPREFRLFALLVENAGRILT
;
A
#
# COMPACT_ATOMS: atom_id res chain seq x y z
N MET A 1 -4.60 -9.08 23.58
CA MET A 1 -5.72 -8.18 23.23
C MET A 1 -6.97 -8.76 23.87
N PRO A 2 -7.83 -7.97 24.54
CA PRO A 2 -8.87 -8.50 25.43
C PRO A 2 -10.12 -9.05 24.73
N ARG A 3 -10.32 -8.80 23.43
CA ARG A 3 -11.51 -9.26 22.68
C ARG A 3 -11.21 -10.21 21.51
N MET A 4 -10.06 -10.06 20.87
CA MET A 4 -9.61 -10.87 19.74
C MET A 4 -8.12 -11.11 19.92
N ASP A 5 -7.64 -12.31 19.59
CA ASP A 5 -6.21 -12.58 19.67
C ASP A 5 -5.47 -11.95 18.47
N GLY A 6 -4.17 -11.70 18.64
CA GLY A 6 -3.30 -11.16 17.58
C GLY A 6 -3.27 -12.07 16.35
N TRP A 7 -3.36 -13.38 16.55
CA TRP A 7 -3.42 -14.37 15.47
C TRP A 7 -4.68 -14.24 14.61
N GLN A 8 -5.85 -14.17 15.24
CA GLN A 8 -7.12 -13.97 14.53
C GLN A 8 -7.18 -12.61 13.84
N THR A 9 -6.48 -11.60 14.40
CA THR A 9 -6.38 -10.29 13.79
C THR A 9 -5.51 -10.33 12.53
N LEU A 10 -4.36 -11.01 12.58
CA LEU A 10 -3.46 -11.22 11.44
C LEU A 10 -4.20 -11.87 10.28
N ASP A 11 -4.87 -12.99 10.56
CA ASP A 11 -5.63 -13.79 9.58
C ASP A 11 -6.68 -12.93 8.86
N ARG A 12 -7.54 -12.23 9.62
CA ARG A 12 -8.58 -11.36 9.05
C ARG A 12 -8.04 -10.18 8.26
N ILE A 13 -6.90 -9.62 8.64
CA ILE A 13 -6.28 -8.55 7.84
C ILE A 13 -5.77 -9.13 6.52
N ARG A 14 -5.17 -10.33 6.54
CA ARG A 14 -4.64 -10.99 5.34
C ARG A 14 -5.74 -11.42 4.37
N ASP A 15 -6.93 -11.74 4.86
CA ASP A 15 -8.10 -12.01 4.00
C ASP A 15 -8.51 -10.81 3.14
N VAL A 16 -8.23 -9.58 3.58
CA VAL A 16 -8.72 -8.34 2.94
C VAL A 16 -7.62 -7.38 2.49
N SER A 17 -6.36 -7.61 2.90
CA SER A 17 -5.29 -6.64 2.70
C SER A 17 -3.87 -7.23 2.74
N GLY A 18 -3.05 -6.76 1.80
CA GLY A 18 -1.61 -7.02 1.72
C GLY A 18 -0.72 -6.00 2.45
N ILE A 19 -1.27 -5.16 3.34
CA ILE A 19 -0.47 -4.15 4.05
C ILE A 19 0.62 -4.81 4.93
N PRO A 20 1.77 -4.14 5.18
CA PRO A 20 2.77 -4.69 6.09
C PRO A 20 2.25 -4.82 7.53
N ILE A 21 2.53 -5.95 8.18
CA ILE A 21 2.11 -6.26 9.55
C ILE A 21 3.34 -6.56 10.41
N ILE A 22 3.52 -5.79 11.49
CA ILE A 22 4.55 -6.03 12.51
C ILE A 22 3.85 -6.52 13.78
N MET A 23 4.17 -7.73 14.23
CA MET A 23 3.63 -8.28 15.47
C MET A 23 4.52 -7.91 16.66
N LEU A 24 3.91 -7.46 17.76
CA LEU A 24 4.60 -7.16 19.03
C LEU A 24 4.09 -8.08 20.13
N THR A 25 4.95 -8.92 20.70
CA THR A 25 4.56 -9.81 21.81
C THR A 25 5.23 -9.41 23.13
N GLY A 26 4.55 -9.67 24.25
CA GLY A 26 5.13 -9.54 25.60
C GLY A 26 5.35 -10.88 26.31
N LYS A 27 4.96 -12.01 25.70
CA LYS A 27 5.19 -13.35 26.24
C LYS A 27 6.62 -13.77 25.88
N ARG A 28 7.39 -14.30 26.85
CA ARG A 28 8.66 -14.98 26.57
C ARG A 28 8.37 -16.09 25.56
N MET A 29 9.02 -15.98 24.42
CA MET A 29 8.70 -16.70 23.19
C MET A 29 9.05 -18.18 23.32
N ALA A 30 8.21 -19.05 22.76
CA ALA A 30 8.73 -20.21 22.05
C ALA A 30 9.14 -19.71 20.66
N GLU A 31 10.30 -20.11 20.14
CA GLU A 31 10.73 -19.79 18.76
C GLU A 31 9.62 -20.13 17.75
N ASP A 32 8.83 -21.16 18.05
CA ASP A 32 7.62 -21.58 17.34
C ASP A 32 6.62 -20.44 17.08
N ASP A 33 6.43 -19.51 18.02
CA ASP A 33 5.51 -18.38 17.83
C ASP A 33 6.05 -17.36 16.82
N ILE A 34 7.38 -17.21 16.71
CA ILE A 34 7.99 -16.34 15.69
C ILE A 34 7.80 -16.95 14.33
N VAL A 35 8.19 -18.23 14.20
CA VAL A 35 8.10 -18.99 12.96
C VAL A 35 6.65 -18.98 12.47
N ARG A 36 5.71 -19.32 13.36
CA ARG A 36 4.28 -19.25 13.06
C ARG A 36 3.83 -17.85 12.63
N GLY A 37 4.31 -16.80 13.29
CA GLY A 37 4.03 -15.40 12.93
C GLY A 37 4.36 -15.09 11.48
N LEU A 38 5.60 -15.42 11.10
CA LEU A 38 6.13 -15.15 9.77
C LEU A 38 5.44 -16.03 8.71
N ASP A 39 5.20 -17.30 9.01
CA ASP A 39 4.52 -18.25 8.10
C ASP A 39 3.05 -17.84 7.84
N TYR A 40 2.37 -17.29 8.84
CA TYR A 40 1.01 -16.75 8.70
C TYR A 40 0.97 -15.34 8.06
N GLY A 41 2.11 -14.85 7.58
CA GLY A 41 2.20 -13.64 6.78
C GLY A 41 2.46 -12.36 7.57
N ALA A 42 2.99 -12.41 8.79
CA ALA A 42 3.58 -11.22 9.40
C ALA A 42 4.89 -10.85 8.69
N ASP A 43 5.14 -9.56 8.51
CA ASP A 43 6.38 -9.04 7.89
C ASP A 43 7.54 -8.90 8.87
N ASP A 44 7.23 -8.79 10.16
CA ASP A 44 8.19 -8.74 11.25
C ASP A 44 7.52 -9.16 12.57
N TYR A 45 8.32 -9.67 13.50
CA TYR A 45 7.85 -10.15 14.80
C TYR A 45 8.84 -9.74 15.89
N LEU A 46 8.40 -8.91 16.85
CA LEU A 46 9.28 -8.32 17.86
C LEU A 46 8.83 -8.64 19.28
N LEU A 47 9.81 -8.90 20.12
CA LEU A 47 9.63 -9.08 21.55
C LEU A 47 9.65 -7.73 22.27
N LYS A 48 8.74 -7.55 23.23
CA LYS A 48 8.79 -6.45 24.18
C LYS A 48 9.77 -6.78 25.33
N PRO A 49 10.56 -5.80 25.79
CA PRO A 49 10.56 -4.39 25.39
C PRO A 49 11.34 -4.16 24.09
N VAL A 50 10.75 -3.40 23.16
CA VAL A 50 11.42 -2.94 21.94
C VAL A 50 11.81 -1.47 22.09
N GLY A 51 13.00 -1.10 21.63
CA GLY A 51 13.44 0.29 21.65
C GLY A 51 12.61 1.14 20.68
N SER A 52 12.27 2.38 21.07
CA SER A 52 11.47 3.28 20.22
C SER A 52 12.13 3.54 18.86
N ARG A 53 13.45 3.75 18.83
CA ARG A 53 14.23 3.94 17.59
C ARG A 53 14.24 2.69 16.72
N GLU A 54 14.32 1.52 17.33
CA GLU A 54 14.29 0.24 16.61
C GLU A 54 12.93 0.01 15.96
N LEU A 55 11.84 0.20 16.71
CA LEU A 55 10.49 0.05 16.20
C LEU A 55 10.23 1.01 15.02
N VAL A 56 10.64 2.28 15.15
CA VAL A 56 10.51 3.27 14.07
C VAL A 56 11.31 2.85 12.83
N ALA A 57 12.52 2.34 13.00
CA ALA A 57 13.34 1.87 11.88
C ALA A 57 12.69 0.70 11.15
N ARG A 58 12.10 -0.26 11.89
CA ARG A 58 11.40 -1.41 11.31
C ARG A 58 10.12 -1.03 10.58
N VAL A 59 9.33 -0.11 11.15
CA VAL A 59 8.15 0.48 10.48
C VAL A 59 8.56 1.13 9.16
N ARG A 60 9.62 1.96 9.15
CA ARG A 60 10.13 2.58 7.92
C ARG A 60 10.59 1.54 6.89
N ALA A 61 11.23 0.46 7.33
CA ALA A 61 11.68 -0.60 6.44
C ALA A 61 10.50 -1.37 5.81
N ALA A 62 9.47 -1.67 6.60
CA ALA A 62 8.25 -2.32 6.14
C ALA A 62 7.51 -1.46 5.10
N LEU A 63 7.33 -0.17 5.37
CA LEU A 63 6.69 0.77 4.44
C LEU A 63 7.47 0.90 3.13
N ARG A 64 8.80 1.04 3.18
CA ARG A 64 9.64 1.09 1.97
C ARG A 64 9.48 -0.17 1.09
N ARG A 65 9.34 -1.36 1.70
CA ARG A 65 9.11 -2.60 0.95
C ARG A 65 7.73 -2.62 0.31
N ALA A 66 6.69 -2.19 1.03
CA ALA A 66 5.36 -2.05 0.45
C ALA A 66 5.34 -1.06 -0.71
N GLU A 67 6.01 0.08 -0.57
CA GLU A 67 6.16 1.05 -1.66
C GLU A 67 6.88 0.43 -2.86
N LEU A 68 7.93 -0.36 -2.67
CA LEU A 68 8.61 -1.03 -3.78
C LEU A 68 7.73 -2.07 -4.49
N LEU A 69 6.89 -2.79 -3.75
CA LEU A 69 5.93 -3.73 -4.34
C LEU A 69 4.83 -2.97 -5.11
N SER A 70 4.28 -1.90 -4.55
CA SER A 70 3.37 -0.99 -5.26
C SER A 70 4.04 -0.30 -6.45
N SER A 71 5.34 -0.04 -6.38
CA SER A 71 6.12 0.59 -7.44
C SER A 71 6.54 -0.36 -8.55
N ALA A 72 6.57 -1.68 -8.27
CA ALA A 72 6.75 -2.69 -9.30
C ALA A 72 5.54 -2.72 -10.25
N ASP A 73 4.34 -2.41 -9.73
CA ASP A 73 3.16 -2.10 -10.54
C ASP A 73 3.16 -0.64 -11.06
N ALA A 74 3.77 0.31 -10.34
CA ALA A 74 3.89 1.71 -10.78
C ALA A 74 4.99 2.00 -11.81
N LYS A 75 5.65 0.97 -12.36
CA LYS A 75 6.57 1.11 -13.52
C LYS A 75 5.90 0.87 -14.87
N ARG A 76 4.56 0.82 -14.89
CA ARG A 76 3.66 1.09 -16.01
C ARG A 76 2.75 2.24 -15.55
N GLU A 77 2.27 3.17 -16.35
CA GLU A 77 2.24 3.37 -17.78
C GLU A 77 1.73 4.81 -17.96
N ILE A 78 1.81 5.35 -19.18
CA ILE A 78 0.85 6.36 -19.56
C ILE A 78 -0.55 5.77 -19.30
N THR A 79 -1.25 6.25 -18.27
CA THR A 79 -2.55 5.73 -17.81
C THR A 79 -3.56 5.63 -18.96
N TYR A 80 -3.43 6.53 -19.94
CA TYR A 80 -4.23 6.56 -21.16
C TYR A 80 -3.49 7.32 -22.27
N SER A 81 -3.40 6.74 -23.47
CA SER A 81 -2.93 7.43 -24.69
C SER A 81 -3.66 6.93 -25.94
N ASP A 82 -4.31 7.84 -26.66
CA ASP A 82 -5.00 7.54 -27.92
C ASP A 82 -4.62 8.49 -29.07
N GLY A 83 -3.47 9.17 -28.96
CA GLY A 83 -3.00 10.17 -29.92
C GLY A 83 -3.67 11.54 -29.79
N PHE A 84 -4.89 11.62 -29.27
CA PHE A 84 -5.55 12.88 -28.94
C PHE A 84 -5.28 13.29 -27.48
N LEU A 85 -5.38 12.35 -26.55
CA LEU A 85 -5.27 12.59 -25.12
C LEU A 85 -4.14 11.72 -24.55
N THR A 86 -3.31 12.31 -23.71
CA THR A 86 -2.29 11.59 -22.95
C THR A 86 -2.36 11.98 -21.49
N VAL A 87 -2.50 10.97 -20.62
CA VAL A 87 -2.69 11.15 -19.18
C VAL A 87 -1.63 10.40 -18.40
N ASP A 88 -0.86 11.16 -17.64
CA ASP A 88 0.07 10.65 -16.63
C ASP A 88 -0.48 11.01 -15.26
N VAL A 89 -1.10 10.04 -14.58
CA VAL A 89 -1.73 10.25 -13.29
C VAL A 89 -0.67 10.48 -12.20
N ALA A 90 0.49 9.82 -12.31
CA ALA A 90 1.58 9.96 -11.35
C ALA A 90 2.16 11.39 -11.36
N GLU A 91 2.43 11.94 -12.55
CA GLU A 91 2.97 13.29 -12.74
C GLU A 91 1.90 14.39 -12.77
N ARG A 92 0.62 14.02 -12.57
CA ARG A 92 -0.54 14.91 -12.73
C ARG A 92 -0.49 15.73 -14.00
N LYS A 93 -0.17 15.07 -15.11
CA LYS A 93 0.08 15.71 -16.40
C LYS A 93 -0.96 15.23 -17.41
N VAL A 94 -1.66 16.20 -17.99
CA VAL A 94 -2.63 15.97 -19.05
C VAL A 94 -2.17 16.72 -20.30
N ILE A 95 -2.10 16.00 -21.41
CA ILE A 95 -1.79 16.55 -22.74
C ILE A 95 -2.99 16.29 -23.63
N VAL A 96 -3.49 17.33 -24.29
CA VAL A 96 -4.55 17.24 -25.30
C VAL A 96 -3.99 17.80 -26.60
N ASN A 97 -4.04 17.00 -27.66
CA ASN A 97 -3.54 17.33 -28.98
C ASN A 97 -2.08 17.85 -28.97
N GLY A 98 -1.23 17.22 -28.15
CA GLY A 98 0.18 17.61 -27.98
C GLY A 98 0.43 18.79 -27.04
N GLU A 99 -0.60 19.51 -26.59
CA GLU A 99 -0.47 20.65 -25.68
C GLU A 99 -0.78 20.29 -24.23
N ARG A 100 0.04 20.79 -23.30
CA ARG A 100 -0.17 20.55 -21.87
C ARG A 100 -1.33 21.39 -21.35
N VAL A 101 -2.35 20.72 -20.82
CA VAL A 101 -3.50 21.37 -20.18
C VAL A 101 -3.29 21.40 -18.67
N LYS A 102 -3.49 22.57 -18.06
CA LYS A 102 -3.41 22.75 -16.62
C LYS A 102 -4.79 22.61 -16.00
N LEU A 103 -4.98 21.60 -15.16
CA LEU A 103 -6.21 21.38 -14.42
C LEU A 103 -6.08 21.89 -12.98
N THR A 104 -7.17 22.35 -12.40
CA THR A 104 -7.26 22.59 -10.96
C THR A 104 -7.20 21.25 -10.19
N PRO A 105 -6.88 21.26 -8.88
CA PRO A 105 -6.81 20.02 -8.10
C PRO A 105 -8.12 19.22 -8.07
N ARG A 106 -9.28 19.88 -8.20
CA ARG A 106 -10.60 19.22 -8.23
C ARG A 106 -10.86 18.58 -9.59
N GLU A 107 -10.62 19.31 -10.68
CA GLU A 107 -10.77 18.80 -12.05
C GLU A 107 -9.87 17.59 -12.28
N PHE A 108 -8.60 17.67 -11.87
CA PHE A 108 -7.67 16.57 -12.02
C PHE A 108 -8.13 15.32 -11.25
N ARG A 109 -8.64 15.51 -10.02
CA ARG A 109 -9.11 14.38 -9.18
C ARG A 109 -10.32 13.69 -9.79
N LEU A 110 -11.28 14.47 -10.29
CA LEU A 110 -12.45 13.92 -11.00
C LEU A 110 -12.02 13.21 -12.28
N PHE A 111 -11.14 13.82 -13.06
CA PHE A 111 -10.67 13.27 -14.32
C PHE A 111 -9.89 11.96 -14.12
N ALA A 112 -8.97 11.91 -13.15
CA ALA A 112 -8.24 10.69 -12.80
C ALA A 112 -9.20 9.55 -12.42
N LEU A 113 -10.23 9.85 -11.61
CA LEU A 113 -11.26 8.87 -11.24
C LEU A 113 -12.00 8.31 -12.47
N LEU A 114 -12.32 9.16 -13.45
CA LEU A 114 -12.97 8.73 -14.69
C LEU A 114 -12.04 7.87 -15.56
N VAL A 115 -10.76 8.23 -15.66
CA VAL A 115 -9.76 7.49 -16.44
C VAL A 115 -9.51 6.10 -15.83
N GLU A 116 -9.36 6.01 -14.51
CA GLU A 116 -9.17 4.75 -13.79
C GLU A 116 -10.38 3.80 -13.91
N ASN A 117 -11.57 4.35 -14.17
CA ASN A 117 -12.82 3.60 -14.29
C ASN A 117 -13.39 3.65 -15.72
N ALA A 118 -12.53 3.84 -16.72
CA ALA A 118 -12.96 3.91 -18.11
C ALA A 118 -13.84 2.70 -18.50
N GLY A 119 -14.97 2.98 -19.14
CA GLY A 119 -15.96 1.96 -19.52
C GLY A 119 -16.97 1.57 -18.44
N ARG A 120 -16.95 2.21 -17.26
CA ARG A 120 -17.94 2.01 -16.19
C ARG A 120 -18.72 3.29 -15.92
N ILE A 121 -20.01 3.15 -15.59
CA ILE A 121 -20.82 4.27 -15.11
C ILE A 121 -20.47 4.50 -13.64
N LEU A 122 -20.04 5.72 -13.32
CA LEU A 122 -19.85 6.19 -11.95
C LEU A 122 -21.04 7.06 -11.55
N THR A 123 -21.62 6.80 -10.38
CA THR A 123 -22.77 7.52 -9.81
C THR A 123 -22.39 8.19 -8.50
#